data_AF-A0AAD7T6J5-F1
#
_entry.id   AF-A0AAD7T6J5-F1
#
_cell.length_a   1.000
_cell.length_b   1.000
_cell.length_c   1.000
_cell.angle_alpha   90.00
_cell.angle_beta   90.00
_cell.angle_gamma   90.00
#
_symmetry.space_group_name_H-M   'P 1'
#
loop_
_entity.id
_entity.type
_entity.pdbx_description
1 polymer ?
#
loop_
_entity_poly.entity_id
_entity_poly.type
_entity_poly.pdbx_seq_one_letter_code
_entity_poly.pdbx_strand_id
1 'polypeptide(L)'
;MSDLIKWARQRGQWDFFSRPRLLVLIGCLEDCTNEVRELAAGLLLRFFGPCLPPDLGPALLERAVMLLRNPRVQDAQTGALIFRVLLHMSGDVSEVLQAGPGPGSPDPRDRETGAMVRHLLQELEQHYLTAKTDMLLAAKTRPIHGVLTALKYVLDVPGAPGSGQTAAVGPRETDAILGLLERISLFLLGILHGDQAACAEDKEAPPSFCDMGNAIRSVIAQGGGSGRGRTACCCRRSTASFSPAAGSLSRK
;
A
#
# COMPACT_ATOMS: atom_id res chain seq x y z
N MET A 1 13.90 21.84 -34.64
CA MET A 1 14.07 21.06 -33.38
C MET A 1 14.81 19.74 -33.59
N SER A 2 14.49 18.96 -34.63
CA SER A 2 15.18 17.70 -34.97
C SER A 2 16.70 17.84 -35.14
N ASP A 3 17.17 18.92 -35.76
CA ASP A 3 18.60 19.08 -36.07
C ASP A 3 19.41 19.46 -34.82
N LEU A 4 18.81 20.22 -33.89
CA LEU A 4 19.41 20.51 -32.59
C LEU A 4 19.54 19.25 -31.74
N ILE A 5 18.51 18.38 -31.72
CA ILE A 5 18.55 17.12 -30.98
C ILE A 5 19.58 16.16 -31.60
N LYS A 6 19.64 16.07 -32.93
CA LYS A 6 20.66 15.27 -33.64
C LYS A 6 22.07 15.78 -33.34
N TRP A 7 22.28 17.09 -33.41
CA TRP A 7 23.56 17.72 -33.11
C TRP A 7 23.99 17.49 -31.65
N ALA A 8 23.06 17.63 -30.69
CA ALA A 8 23.33 17.40 -29.28
C ALA A 8 23.62 15.92 -28.98
N ARG A 9 22.93 14.98 -29.64
CA ARG A 9 23.23 13.53 -29.57
C ARG A 9 24.61 13.21 -30.12
N GLN A 10 24.97 13.76 -31.27
CA GLN A 10 26.29 13.52 -31.90
C GLN A 10 27.45 13.98 -31.02
N ARG A 11 27.24 15.00 -30.17
CA ARG A 11 28.22 15.50 -29.21
C ARG A 11 28.16 14.82 -27.83
N GLY A 12 27.32 13.79 -27.67
CA GLY A 12 27.10 13.12 -26.38
C GLY A 12 26.44 14.01 -25.31
N GLN A 13 25.96 15.20 -25.69
CA GLN A 13 25.35 16.18 -24.77
C GLN A 13 23.87 15.88 -24.50
N TRP A 14 23.29 14.89 -25.20
CA TRP A 14 21.90 14.50 -25.05
C TRP A 14 21.75 12.98 -24.93
N ASP A 15 21.87 12.46 -23.71
CA ASP A 15 21.59 11.06 -23.37
C ASP A 15 20.30 10.90 -22.56
N PHE A 16 19.17 10.70 -23.24
CA PHE A 16 17.84 10.61 -22.61
C PHE A 16 17.74 9.47 -21.59
N PHE A 17 18.52 8.42 -21.77
CA PHE A 17 18.50 7.21 -20.94
C PHE A 17 19.63 7.18 -19.91
N SER A 18 20.25 8.34 -19.67
CA SER A 18 21.30 8.47 -18.66
C SER A 18 20.81 8.19 -17.24
N ARG A 19 21.70 7.65 -16.40
CA ARG A 19 21.43 7.35 -14.98
C ARG A 19 20.81 8.53 -14.20
N PRO A 20 21.26 9.79 -14.34
CA PRO A 20 20.62 10.91 -13.65
C PRO A 20 19.15 11.11 -14.03
N ARG A 21 18.78 10.90 -15.31
CA ARG A 21 17.39 11.05 -15.78
C ARG A 21 16.51 9.90 -15.29
N LEU A 22 17.06 8.69 -15.26
CA LEU A 22 16.42 7.54 -14.63
C LEU A 22 16.12 7.84 -13.15
N LEU A 23 17.09 8.35 -12.39
CA LEU A 23 16.91 8.69 -10.98
C LEU A 23 15.87 9.79 -10.76
N VAL A 24 15.81 10.80 -11.63
CA VAL A 24 14.77 11.83 -11.59
C VAL A 24 13.38 11.21 -11.76
N LEU A 25 13.21 10.34 -12.76
CA LEU A 25 11.91 9.67 -13.00
C LEU A 25 11.53 8.72 -11.86
N ILE A 26 12.51 8.00 -11.30
CA ILE A 26 12.30 7.19 -10.10
C ILE A 26 11.84 8.08 -8.93
N GLY A 27 12.46 9.25 -8.74
CA GLY A 27 12.03 10.23 -7.74
C GLY A 27 10.60 10.72 -7.97
N CYS A 28 10.20 10.92 -9.24
CA CYS A 28 8.83 11.29 -9.60
C CYS A 28 7.79 10.20 -9.28
N LEU A 29 8.21 8.95 -9.05
CA LEU A 29 7.29 7.91 -8.56
C LEU A 29 6.78 8.23 -7.16
N GLU A 30 7.50 9.01 -6.35
CA GLU A 30 7.07 9.43 -5.02
C GLU A 30 6.47 10.85 -4.99
N ASP A 31 6.12 11.41 -6.14
CA ASP A 31 5.46 12.72 -6.21
C ASP A 31 4.08 12.69 -5.53
N CYS A 32 3.64 13.80 -4.93
CA CYS A 32 2.34 13.87 -4.27
C CYS A 32 1.16 13.78 -5.26
N THR A 33 1.40 14.09 -6.53
CA THR A 33 0.41 14.14 -7.61
C THR A 33 0.35 12.81 -8.35
N ASN A 34 -0.83 12.19 -8.42
CA ASN A 34 -0.99 10.86 -9.01
C ASN A 34 -0.62 10.81 -10.50
N GLU A 35 -0.96 11.85 -11.23
CA GLU A 35 -0.72 12.02 -12.65
C GLU A 35 0.79 12.05 -12.95
N VAL A 36 1.58 12.65 -12.06
CA VAL A 36 3.04 12.69 -12.17
C VAL A 36 3.62 11.30 -11.95
N ARG A 37 3.17 10.58 -10.91
CA ARG A 37 3.62 9.21 -10.62
C ARG A 37 3.32 8.25 -11.77
N GLU A 38 2.07 8.23 -12.23
CA GLU A 38 1.62 7.36 -13.32
C GLU A 38 2.32 7.71 -14.65
N LEU A 39 2.54 8.99 -14.95
CA LEU A 39 3.29 9.40 -16.14
C LEU A 39 4.76 8.98 -16.02
N ALA A 40 5.40 9.16 -14.87
CA ALA A 40 6.78 8.75 -14.64
C ALA A 40 6.93 7.23 -14.80
N ALA A 41 6.05 6.44 -14.19
CA ALA A 41 6.01 4.99 -14.39
C ALA A 41 5.79 4.63 -15.87
N GLY A 42 4.85 5.28 -16.55
CA GLY A 42 4.61 5.07 -17.98
C GLY A 42 5.83 5.37 -18.85
N LEU A 43 6.59 6.43 -18.53
CA LEU A 43 7.84 6.76 -19.22
C LEU A 43 8.93 5.71 -18.98
N LEU A 44 9.10 5.28 -17.73
CA LEU A 44 10.03 4.22 -17.35
C LEU A 44 9.72 2.92 -18.10
N LEU A 45 8.48 2.45 -18.03
CA LEU A 45 8.04 1.20 -18.62
C LEU A 45 8.09 1.17 -20.15
N ARG A 46 7.88 2.31 -20.82
CA ARG A 46 7.81 2.39 -22.29
C ARG A 46 9.14 2.68 -22.95
N PHE A 47 9.99 3.49 -22.30
CA PHE A 47 11.17 4.05 -22.95
C PHE A 47 12.48 3.62 -22.30
N PHE A 48 12.49 3.30 -21.00
CA PHE A 48 13.71 2.81 -20.35
C PHE A 48 13.84 1.29 -20.58
N GLY A 49 15.07 0.82 -20.80
CA GLY A 49 15.34 -0.60 -21.01
C GLY A 49 15.03 -1.46 -19.78
N PRO A 50 14.91 -2.79 -19.93
CA PRO A 50 14.46 -3.72 -18.89
C PRO A 50 15.53 -4.05 -17.83
N CYS A 51 16.48 -3.13 -17.60
CA CYS A 51 17.57 -3.35 -16.66
C CYS A 51 17.76 -2.11 -15.78
N LEU A 52 17.27 -2.20 -14.55
CA LEU A 52 17.66 -1.29 -13.49
C LEU A 52 19.15 -1.50 -13.14
N PRO A 53 19.87 -0.43 -12.78
CA PRO A 53 21.15 -0.54 -12.12
C PRO A 53 21.06 -1.48 -10.89
N PRO A 54 22.11 -2.29 -10.62
CA PRO A 54 22.07 -3.36 -9.63
C PRO A 54 21.83 -2.85 -8.20
N ASP A 55 22.20 -1.61 -7.92
CA ASP A 55 21.99 -0.95 -6.63
C ASP A 55 20.55 -0.44 -6.44
N LEU A 56 19.80 -0.20 -7.52
CA LEU A 56 18.47 0.41 -7.45
C LEU A 56 17.37 -0.62 -7.23
N GLY A 57 17.48 -1.83 -7.79
CA GLY A 57 16.45 -2.87 -7.64
C GLY A 57 16.13 -3.20 -6.17
N PRO A 58 17.11 -3.60 -5.36
CA PRO A 58 16.90 -3.90 -3.94
C PRO A 58 16.41 -2.70 -3.12
N ALA A 59 17.00 -1.51 -3.36
CA ALA A 59 16.61 -0.30 -2.65
C ALA A 59 15.16 0.11 -2.95
N LEU A 60 14.73 -0.01 -4.21
CA LEU A 60 13.36 0.25 -4.62
C LEU A 60 12.38 -0.77 -4.05
N LEU A 61 12.76 -2.04 -3.97
CA LEU A 61 11.92 -3.08 -3.37
C LEU A 61 11.72 -2.80 -1.87
N GLU A 62 12.79 -2.53 -1.13
CA GLU A 62 12.71 -2.21 0.30
C GLU A 62 11.82 -0.97 0.52
N ARG A 63 12.01 0.07 -0.30
CA ARG A 63 11.20 1.28 -0.27
C ARG A 63 9.74 0.99 -0.57
N ALA A 64 9.45 0.17 -1.58
CA ALA A 64 8.09 -0.20 -1.95
C ALA A 64 7.38 -0.95 -0.83
N VAL A 65 8.03 -1.93 -0.19
CA VAL A 65 7.48 -2.68 0.94
C VAL A 65 7.17 -1.75 2.12
N MET A 66 8.06 -0.80 2.44
CA MET A 66 7.78 0.20 3.48
C MET A 66 6.54 1.05 3.15
N LEU A 67 6.41 1.46 1.89
CA LEU A 67 5.28 2.28 1.43
C LEU A 67 3.95 1.51 1.45
N LEU A 68 3.94 0.22 1.12
CA LEU A 68 2.74 -0.63 1.21
C LEU A 68 2.17 -0.74 2.63
N ARG A 69 3.03 -0.58 3.64
CA ARG A 69 2.66 -0.63 5.06
C ARG A 69 2.15 0.72 5.59
N ASN A 70 2.18 1.77 4.77
CA ASN A 70 1.75 3.10 5.19
C ASN A 70 0.21 3.22 5.15
N PRO A 71 -0.44 3.73 6.22
CA PRO A 71 -1.89 3.94 6.25
C PRO A 71 -2.40 4.95 5.22
N ARG A 72 -1.54 5.83 4.70
CA ARG A 72 -1.90 6.81 3.68
C ARG A 72 -2.02 6.12 2.33
N VAL A 73 -3.21 6.21 1.74
CA VAL A 73 -3.52 5.60 0.43
C VAL A 73 -2.54 6.03 -0.65
N GLN A 74 -2.09 7.29 -0.67
CA GLN A 74 -1.14 7.80 -1.66
C GLN A 74 0.24 7.11 -1.58
N ASP A 75 0.74 6.90 -0.36
CA ASP A 75 2.01 6.24 -0.11
C ASP A 75 1.90 4.76 -0.49
N ALA A 76 0.82 4.10 -0.08
CA ALA A 76 0.53 2.71 -0.42
C ALA A 76 0.39 2.48 -1.94
N GLN A 77 -0.30 3.39 -2.64
CA GLN A 77 -0.40 3.38 -4.11
C GLN A 77 0.98 3.57 -4.77
N THR A 78 1.81 4.44 -4.20
CA THR A 78 3.18 4.64 -4.69
C THR A 78 4.01 3.36 -4.58
N GLY A 79 3.97 2.70 -3.43
CA GLY A 79 4.63 1.40 -3.24
C GLY A 79 4.14 0.36 -4.26
N ALA A 80 2.83 0.29 -4.47
CA ALA A 80 2.22 -0.60 -5.45
C ALA A 80 2.67 -0.30 -6.91
N LEU A 81 2.81 0.97 -7.25
CA LEU A 81 3.32 1.40 -8.57
C LEU A 81 4.80 1.06 -8.74
N ILE A 82 5.63 1.20 -7.71
CA ILE A 82 7.04 0.80 -7.74
C ILE A 82 7.16 -0.72 -7.96
N PHE A 83 6.30 -1.54 -7.33
CA PHE A 83 6.22 -2.99 -7.61
C PHE A 83 5.97 -3.29 -9.09
N ARG A 84 5.07 -2.53 -9.75
CA ARG A 84 4.82 -2.67 -11.19
C ARG A 84 6.06 -2.32 -12.02
N VAL A 85 6.76 -1.23 -11.66
CA VAL A 85 8.00 -0.80 -12.33
C VAL A 85 9.09 -1.86 -12.18
N LEU A 86 9.28 -2.38 -10.97
CA LEU A 86 10.23 -3.46 -10.69
C LEU A 86 9.95 -4.67 -11.59
N LEU A 87 8.71 -5.14 -11.67
CA LEU A 87 8.34 -6.30 -12.50
C LEU A 87 8.78 -6.20 -13.95
N HIS A 88 8.78 -4.99 -14.51
CA HIS A 88 9.12 -4.78 -15.91
C HIS A 88 10.58 -4.43 -16.15
N MET A 89 11.25 -3.86 -15.15
CA MET A 89 12.58 -3.29 -15.30
C MET A 89 13.69 -4.06 -14.59
N SER A 90 13.37 -5.05 -13.77
CA SER A 90 14.38 -5.92 -13.17
C SER A 90 14.36 -7.28 -13.85
N GLY A 91 15.51 -7.74 -14.36
CA GLY A 91 15.67 -9.13 -14.81
C GLY A 91 16.09 -10.12 -13.71
N ASP A 92 16.23 -9.66 -12.46
CA ASP A 92 16.76 -10.46 -11.32
C ASP A 92 15.99 -10.22 -10.00
N VAL A 93 14.72 -9.79 -10.04
CA VAL A 93 13.94 -9.58 -8.80
C VAL A 93 13.74 -10.88 -8.00
N SER A 94 13.83 -12.04 -8.66
CA SER A 94 13.74 -13.34 -7.98
C SER A 94 14.89 -13.60 -7.00
N GLU A 95 16.09 -13.08 -7.27
CA GLU A 95 17.24 -13.19 -6.34
C GLU A 95 17.03 -12.29 -5.11
N VAL A 96 16.53 -11.07 -5.32
CA VAL A 96 16.27 -10.10 -4.25
C VAL A 96 15.13 -10.56 -3.33
N LEU A 97 14.09 -11.19 -3.89
CA LEU A 97 12.96 -11.72 -3.14
C LEU A 97 13.27 -13.03 -2.40
N GLN A 98 14.48 -13.57 -2.53
CA GLN A 98 14.87 -14.91 -2.02
C GLN A 98 13.85 -15.99 -2.41
N ALA A 99 13.20 -15.81 -3.56
CA ALA A 99 12.20 -16.72 -4.06
C ALA A 99 12.93 -17.96 -4.56
N GLY A 100 12.82 -19.07 -3.82
CA GLY A 100 13.36 -20.36 -4.24
C GLY A 100 12.90 -20.72 -5.66
N PRO A 101 13.64 -21.58 -6.38
CA PRO A 101 13.34 -21.93 -7.76
C PRO A 101 11.91 -22.48 -7.85
N GLY A 102 11.01 -21.65 -8.40
CA GLY A 102 9.62 -22.04 -8.62
C GLY A 102 9.53 -23.12 -9.70
N PRO A 103 8.45 -23.92 -9.71
CA PRO A 103 8.26 -24.95 -10.72
C PRO A 103 8.10 -24.31 -12.11
N GLY A 104 9.14 -24.43 -12.94
CA GLY A 104 9.02 -24.83 -14.34
C GLY A 104 8.26 -23.96 -15.34
N SER A 105 8.09 -22.64 -15.19
CA SER A 105 7.69 -21.82 -16.36
C SER A 105 8.88 -21.64 -17.31
N PRO A 106 8.70 -21.76 -18.64
CA PRO A 106 9.78 -21.54 -19.60
C PRO A 106 10.15 -20.05 -19.74
N ASP A 107 9.20 -19.14 -19.49
CA ASP A 107 9.44 -17.69 -19.58
C ASP A 107 9.98 -17.13 -18.24
N PRO A 108 11.15 -16.46 -18.23
CA PRO A 108 11.68 -15.78 -17.04
C PRO A 108 10.72 -14.75 -16.45
N ARG A 109 9.92 -14.06 -17.27
CA ARG A 109 8.95 -13.06 -16.77
C ARG A 109 7.80 -13.67 -16.00
N ASP A 110 7.34 -14.86 -16.39
CA ASP A 110 6.33 -15.59 -15.61
C ASP A 110 6.89 -16.03 -14.25
N ARG A 111 8.18 -16.38 -14.19
CA ARG A 111 8.85 -16.73 -12.92
C ARG A 111 8.91 -15.54 -11.97
N GLU A 112 9.29 -14.37 -12.48
CA GLU A 112 9.37 -13.13 -11.72
C GLU A 112 7.99 -12.66 -11.25
N THR A 113 7.00 -12.69 -12.14
CA THR A 113 5.61 -12.38 -11.78
C THR A 113 5.13 -13.31 -10.67
N GLY A 114 5.35 -14.62 -10.82
CA GLY A 114 5.00 -15.60 -9.79
C GLY A 114 5.76 -15.39 -8.47
N ALA A 115 7.04 -15.03 -8.51
CA ALA A 115 7.83 -14.70 -7.32
C ALA A 115 7.28 -13.47 -6.59
N MET A 116 6.92 -12.43 -7.33
CA MET A 116 6.37 -11.22 -6.78
C MET A 116 4.97 -11.43 -6.20
N VAL A 117 4.12 -12.18 -6.90
CA VAL A 117 2.79 -12.58 -6.41
C VAL A 117 2.92 -13.36 -5.11
N ARG A 118 3.85 -14.33 -5.03
CA ARG A 118 4.10 -15.11 -3.80
C ARG A 118 4.56 -14.22 -2.64
N HIS A 119 5.46 -13.27 -2.90
CA HIS A 119 5.90 -12.31 -1.88
C HIS A 119 4.73 -11.43 -1.38
N LEU A 120 3.94 -10.87 -2.30
CA LEU A 120 2.79 -10.05 -1.96
C LEU A 120 1.70 -10.84 -1.22
N LEU A 121 1.49 -12.12 -1.56
CA LEU A 121 0.58 -13.00 -0.82
C LEU A 121 1.04 -13.24 0.62
N GLN A 122 2.35 -13.41 0.85
CA GLN A 122 2.89 -13.54 2.19
C GLN A 122 2.71 -12.26 3.01
N GLU A 123 2.97 -11.09 2.42
CA GLU A 123 2.73 -9.80 3.08
C GLU A 123 1.23 -9.59 3.37
N LEU A 124 0.35 -9.94 2.43
CA LEU A 124 -1.10 -9.82 2.59
C LEU A 124 -1.63 -10.69 3.73
N GLU A 125 -1.16 -11.94 3.84
CA GLU A 125 -1.52 -12.83 4.95
C GLU A 125 -1.05 -12.25 6.29
N GLN A 126 0.17 -11.69 6.35
CA GLN A 126 0.65 -11.02 7.57
C GLN A 126 -0.20 -9.81 7.95
N HIS A 127 -0.62 -8.99 6.99
CA HIS A 127 -1.51 -7.85 7.22
C HIS A 127 -2.88 -8.32 7.71
N TYR A 128 -3.43 -9.37 7.10
CA TYR A 128 -4.69 -9.99 7.51
C TYR A 128 -4.63 -10.56 8.94
N LEU A 129 -3.60 -11.31 9.29
CA LEU A 129 -3.43 -11.86 10.64
C LEU A 129 -3.24 -10.76 11.69
N THR A 130 -2.52 -9.69 11.34
CA THR A 130 -2.39 -8.50 12.20
C THR A 130 -3.78 -7.87 12.41
N ALA A 131 -4.57 -7.71 11.35
CA ALA A 131 -5.92 -7.14 11.43
C ALA A 131 -6.89 -8.01 12.27
N LYS A 132 -6.82 -9.33 12.14
CA LYS A 132 -7.58 -10.28 12.96
C LYS A 132 -7.22 -10.18 14.45
N THR A 133 -5.96 -9.89 14.74
CA THR A 133 -5.46 -9.76 16.11
C THR A 133 -5.77 -8.39 16.70
N ASP A 134 -5.68 -7.33 15.90
CA ASP A 134 -5.91 -5.94 16.29
C ASP A 134 -6.15 -5.08 15.03
N MET A 135 -7.43 -4.83 14.74
CA MET A 135 -7.82 -4.13 13.52
C MET A 135 -7.34 -2.68 13.50
N LEU A 136 -7.39 -1.97 14.64
CA LEU A 136 -7.00 -0.57 14.71
C LEU A 136 -5.48 -0.39 14.61
N LEU A 137 -4.69 -1.30 15.21
CA LEU A 137 -3.24 -1.33 15.04
C LEU A 137 -2.87 -1.68 13.60
N ALA A 138 -3.53 -2.68 13.00
CA ALA A 138 -3.31 -3.05 11.61
C ALA A 138 -3.60 -1.90 10.66
N ALA A 139 -4.71 -1.18 10.86
CA ALA A 139 -5.04 0.00 10.06
C ALA A 139 -3.94 1.08 10.08
N LYS A 140 -3.17 1.20 11.18
CA LYS A 140 -2.09 2.19 11.34
C LYS A 140 -0.73 1.73 10.82
N THR A 141 -0.46 0.43 10.84
CA THR A 141 0.91 -0.11 10.67
C THR A 141 1.05 -1.11 9.53
N ARG A 142 -0.04 -1.80 9.18
CA ARG A 142 -0.12 -2.88 8.18
C ARG A 142 -1.49 -2.88 7.50
N PRO A 143 -1.86 -1.78 6.84
CA PRO A 143 -3.16 -1.69 6.19
C PRO A 143 -3.23 -2.68 5.02
N ILE A 144 -4.39 -3.32 4.85
CA ILE A 144 -4.59 -4.35 3.82
C ILE A 144 -4.57 -3.75 2.40
N HIS A 145 -5.06 -2.53 2.23
CA HIS A 145 -5.32 -1.94 0.90
C HIS A 145 -4.07 -1.73 0.04
N GLY A 146 -2.90 -1.49 0.65
CA GLY A 146 -1.66 -1.30 -0.10
C GLY A 146 -1.25 -2.56 -0.86
N VAL A 147 -1.17 -3.68 -0.15
CA VAL A 147 -0.76 -4.97 -0.74
C VAL A 147 -1.77 -5.46 -1.78
N LEU A 148 -3.07 -5.25 -1.56
CA LEU A 148 -4.11 -5.54 -2.57
C LEU A 148 -3.92 -4.72 -3.84
N THR A 149 -3.56 -3.44 -3.71
CA THR A 149 -3.30 -2.57 -4.86
C THR A 149 -2.05 -3.02 -5.62
N ALA A 150 -1.01 -3.46 -4.92
CA ALA A 150 0.19 -4.02 -5.53
C ALA A 150 -0.09 -5.32 -6.30
N LEU A 151 -0.87 -6.24 -5.70
CA LEU A 151 -1.33 -7.45 -6.38
C LEU A 151 -2.12 -7.09 -7.65
N LYS A 152 -3.04 -6.14 -7.57
CA LYS A 152 -3.77 -5.67 -8.75
C LYS A 152 -2.80 -5.23 -9.86
N TYR A 153 -1.84 -4.36 -9.57
CA TYR A 153 -0.92 -3.86 -10.60
C TYR A 153 0.01 -4.93 -11.18
N VAL A 154 0.44 -5.90 -10.36
CA VAL A 154 1.28 -7.03 -10.82
C VAL A 154 0.49 -7.99 -11.71
N LEU A 155 -0.80 -8.17 -11.44
CA LEU A 155 -1.69 -9.03 -12.23
C LEU A 155 -2.20 -8.32 -13.50
N ASP A 156 -2.38 -7.00 -13.44
CA ASP A 156 -2.89 -6.16 -14.53
C ASP A 156 -1.78 -5.71 -15.50
N VAL A 157 -0.70 -6.50 -15.60
CA VAL A 157 0.36 -6.26 -16.58
C VAL A 157 -0.12 -6.78 -17.93
N PRO A 158 -0.40 -5.91 -18.93
CA PRO A 158 -0.73 -6.37 -20.26
C PRO A 158 0.49 -7.08 -20.84
N GLY A 159 0.30 -8.35 -21.19
CA GLY A 159 1.21 -9.05 -22.09
C GLY A 159 1.42 -8.21 -23.35
N ALA A 160 2.63 -8.27 -23.92
CA ALA A 160 2.97 -7.56 -25.14
C ALA A 160 1.85 -7.72 -26.19
N PRO A 161 1.51 -6.67 -26.98
CA PRO A 161 0.44 -6.75 -27.97
C PRO A 161 0.80 -7.83 -29.00
N GLY A 162 0.18 -9.00 -28.88
CA GLY A 162 0.47 -10.17 -29.70
C GLY A 162 0.43 -11.52 -28.95
N SER A 163 0.60 -11.54 -27.62
CA SER A 163 0.32 -12.74 -26.82
C SER A 163 -0.95 -12.52 -25.99
N GLY A 164 -2.00 -13.30 -26.29
CA GLY A 164 -3.21 -13.38 -25.46
C GLY A 164 -2.95 -14.08 -24.10
N GLN A 165 -1.77 -13.89 -23.53
CA GLN A 165 -1.35 -14.45 -22.26
C GLN A 165 -1.36 -13.31 -21.23
N THR A 166 -2.45 -13.24 -20.46
CA THR A 166 -2.41 -12.75 -19.08
C THR A 166 -1.22 -13.40 -18.40
N ALA A 167 -0.40 -12.62 -17.68
CA ALA A 167 0.74 -13.13 -16.91
C ALA A 167 0.36 -14.46 -16.25
N ALA A 168 1.09 -15.53 -16.54
CA ALA A 168 0.65 -16.89 -16.23
C ALA A 168 0.83 -17.18 -14.73
N VAL A 169 0.02 -16.53 -13.90
CA VAL A 169 -0.15 -16.87 -12.50
C VAL A 169 -0.70 -18.29 -12.46
N GLY A 170 0.01 -19.17 -11.77
CA GLY A 170 -0.36 -20.57 -11.69
C GLY A 170 -1.73 -20.75 -11.02
N PRO A 171 -2.41 -21.89 -11.24
CA PRO A 171 -3.65 -22.22 -10.56
C PRO A 171 -3.51 -22.15 -9.03
N ARG A 172 -2.35 -22.59 -8.51
CA ARG A 172 -2.04 -22.56 -7.07
C ARG A 172 -2.02 -21.15 -6.51
N GLU A 173 -1.34 -20.22 -7.17
CA GLU A 173 -1.29 -18.82 -6.77
C GLU A 173 -2.67 -18.17 -6.89
N THR A 174 -3.44 -18.51 -7.93
CA THR A 174 -4.82 -18.04 -8.12
C THR A 174 -5.72 -18.49 -6.98
N ASP A 175 -5.68 -19.77 -6.61
CA ASP A 175 -6.44 -20.32 -5.49
C ASP A 175 -6.04 -19.65 -4.16
N ALA A 176 -4.74 -19.39 -3.97
CA ALA A 176 -4.25 -18.68 -2.79
C ALA A 176 -4.74 -17.22 -2.73
N ILE A 177 -4.75 -16.50 -3.86
CA ILE A 177 -5.30 -15.14 -3.97
C ILE A 177 -6.78 -15.17 -3.59
N LEU A 178 -7.58 -16.01 -4.26
CA LEU A 178 -9.03 -16.07 -4.05
C LEU A 178 -9.38 -16.46 -2.62
N GLY A 179 -8.73 -17.50 -2.06
CA GLY A 179 -8.96 -17.95 -0.69
C GLY A 179 -8.56 -16.92 0.37
N LEU A 180 -7.53 -16.10 0.13
CA LEU A 180 -7.16 -15.01 1.04
C LEU A 180 -8.13 -13.82 0.90
N LEU A 181 -8.53 -13.46 -0.31
CA LEU A 181 -9.53 -12.41 -0.55
C LEU A 181 -10.88 -12.74 0.07
N GLU A 182 -11.33 -13.99 -0.03
CA GLU A 182 -12.56 -14.47 0.61
C GLU A 182 -12.48 -14.32 2.13
N ARG A 183 -11.41 -14.84 2.76
CA ARG A 183 -11.19 -14.73 4.21
C ARG A 183 -11.16 -13.28 4.69
N ILE A 184 -10.45 -12.40 3.98
CA ILE A 184 -10.40 -10.97 4.28
C ILE A 184 -11.79 -10.34 4.16
N SER A 185 -12.52 -10.64 3.09
CA SER A 185 -13.84 -10.05 2.84
C SER A 185 -14.85 -10.46 3.91
N LEU A 186 -14.93 -11.75 4.24
CA LEU A 186 -15.79 -12.26 5.31
C LEU A 186 -15.45 -11.63 6.66
N PHE A 187 -14.16 -11.53 6.98
CA PHE A 187 -13.70 -10.90 8.21
C PHE A 187 -14.10 -9.42 8.30
N LEU A 188 -13.84 -8.63 7.26
CA LEU A 188 -14.20 -7.21 7.23
C LEU A 188 -15.72 -7.01 7.29
N LEU A 189 -16.50 -7.86 6.60
CA LEU A 189 -17.96 -7.83 6.67
C LEU A 189 -18.46 -8.17 8.08
N GLY A 190 -17.86 -9.14 8.76
CA GLY A 190 -18.16 -9.46 10.16
C GLY A 190 -17.94 -8.27 11.10
N ILE A 191 -16.79 -7.60 10.97
CA ILE A 191 -16.50 -6.36 11.72
C ILE A 191 -17.56 -5.29 11.45
N LEU A 192 -17.89 -5.04 10.19
CA LEU A 192 -18.87 -4.02 9.81
C LEU A 192 -20.29 -4.36 10.31
N HIS A 193 -20.61 -5.64 10.41
CA HIS A 193 -21.86 -6.12 10.99
C HIS A 193 -21.93 -5.95 12.51
N GLY A 194 -20.78 -5.97 13.19
CA GLY A 194 -20.68 -5.95 14.65
C GLY A 194 -20.55 -7.33 15.27
N ASP A 195 -20.06 -8.32 14.51
CA ASP A 195 -19.75 -9.64 15.05
C ASP A 195 -18.55 -9.55 16.01
N GLN A 196 -18.82 -9.63 17.31
CA GLN A 196 -17.80 -9.54 18.35
C GLN A 196 -16.86 -10.75 18.36
N ALA A 197 -17.24 -11.89 17.76
CA ALA A 197 -16.35 -13.04 17.63
C ALA A 197 -15.23 -12.81 16.61
N ALA A 198 -15.34 -11.78 15.77
CA ALA A 198 -14.31 -11.43 14.80
C ALA A 198 -13.10 -10.71 15.43
N CYS A 199 -13.28 -10.08 16.60
CA CYS A 199 -12.23 -9.34 17.30
C CYS A 199 -11.95 -9.98 18.67
N ALA A 200 -10.69 -9.98 19.12
CA ALA A 200 -10.36 -10.43 20.47
C ALA A 200 -11.11 -9.58 21.52
N GLU A 201 -11.77 -10.24 22.50
CA GLU A 201 -12.74 -9.64 23.44
C GLU A 201 -12.23 -8.43 24.25
N ASP A 202 -10.91 -8.21 24.30
CA ASP A 202 -10.27 -7.15 25.10
C ASP A 202 -9.69 -5.98 24.29
N LYS A 203 -9.89 -5.93 22.97
CA LYS A 203 -9.26 -4.91 22.11
C LYS A 203 -10.25 -3.92 21.54
N GLU A 204 -9.78 -2.67 21.44
CA GLU A 204 -10.52 -1.56 20.85
C GLU A 204 -10.88 -1.91 19.40
N ALA A 205 -12.17 -2.16 19.15
CA ALA A 205 -12.70 -2.49 17.84
C ALA A 205 -13.20 -1.22 17.12
N PRO A 206 -13.07 -1.14 15.79
CA PRO A 206 -13.73 -0.07 15.04
C PRO A 206 -15.25 -0.15 15.22
N PRO A 207 -15.97 0.98 15.21
CA PRO A 207 -17.41 0.98 15.35
C PRO A 207 -18.07 0.26 14.17
N SER A 208 -19.01 -0.65 14.46
CA SER A 208 -19.79 -1.32 13.42
C SER A 208 -20.82 -0.39 12.79
N PHE A 209 -21.41 -0.79 11.66
CA PHE A 209 -22.55 -0.05 11.08
C PHE A 209 -23.77 -0.08 12.02
N CYS A 210 -23.93 -1.14 12.80
CA CYS A 210 -24.97 -1.23 13.83
C CYS A 210 -24.74 -0.19 14.94
N ASP A 211 -23.51 -0.10 15.45
CA ASP A 211 -23.13 0.85 16.50
C ASP A 211 -23.27 2.29 16.03
N MET A 212 -22.81 2.59 14.82
CA MET A 212 -22.97 3.92 14.23
C MET A 212 -24.45 4.26 14.05
N GLY A 213 -25.28 3.32 13.60
CA GLY A 213 -26.73 3.52 13.49
C GLY A 213 -27.40 3.79 14.84
N ASN A 214 -26.99 3.07 15.90
CA ASN A 214 -27.47 3.26 17.26
C ASN A 214 -27.05 4.63 17.83
N ALA A 215 -25.79 5.03 17.59
CA ALA A 215 -25.28 6.33 17.99
C ALA A 215 -26.07 7.48 17.33
N ILE A 216 -26.33 7.39 16.02
CA ILE A 216 -27.14 8.37 15.28
C ILE A 216 -28.55 8.45 15.85
N ARG A 217 -29.21 7.30 16.07
CA ARG A 217 -30.56 7.25 16.68
C ARG A 217 -30.59 7.90 18.06
N SER A 218 -29.57 7.66 18.88
CA SER A 218 -29.44 8.27 20.21
C SER A 218 -29.34 9.80 20.15
N VAL A 219 -28.53 10.33 19.22
CA VAL A 219 -28.40 11.78 19.00
C VAL A 219 -29.72 12.41 18.52
N ILE A 220 -30.43 11.74 17.60
CA ILE A 220 -31.73 12.21 17.11
C ILE A 220 -32.77 12.25 18.24
N ALA A 221 -32.85 11.19 19.06
CA ALA A 221 -33.78 11.13 20.19
C ALA A 221 -33.50 12.24 21.24
N GLN A 222 -32.22 12.55 21.48
CA GLN A 222 -31.82 13.65 22.37
C GLN A 222 -32.11 15.03 21.77
N GLY A 223 -31.99 15.19 20.45
CA GLY A 223 -32.30 16.42 19.73
C GLY A 223 -33.80 16.69 19.52
N GLY A 224 -34.62 15.65 19.41
CA GLY A 224 -36.07 15.75 19.21
C GLY A 224 -36.89 16.03 20.48
N GLY A 225 -36.28 15.90 21.66
CA GLY A 225 -36.95 16.02 22.95
C GLY A 225 -36.77 17.35 23.69
N SER A 226 -36.01 18.32 23.18
CA SER A 226 -35.74 19.55 23.93
C SER A 226 -35.80 20.81 23.08
N GLY A 227 -37.03 21.25 22.80
CA GLY A 227 -37.37 22.67 22.76
C GLY A 227 -37.26 23.29 24.16
N ARG A 228 -36.06 23.32 24.73
CA ARG A 228 -35.71 24.17 25.87
C ARG A 228 -34.19 24.30 25.93
N GLY A 229 -33.74 25.52 25.66
CA GLY A 229 -32.36 25.83 25.35
C GLY A 229 -31.38 25.48 26.47
N ARG A 230 -30.20 25.05 26.06
CA ARG A 230 -28.92 25.54 26.58
C ARG A 230 -27.79 25.02 25.68
N THR A 231 -27.15 25.97 25.02
CA THR A 231 -25.84 25.82 24.38
C THR A 231 -24.83 25.33 25.41
N ALA A 232 -24.34 24.10 25.22
CA ALA A 232 -23.08 23.64 25.79
C ALA A 232 -22.49 22.56 24.86
N CYS A 233 -21.73 23.03 23.86
CA CYS A 233 -20.88 22.21 23.03
C CYS A 233 -19.78 21.61 23.93
N CYS A 234 -19.91 20.33 24.30
CA CYS A 234 -18.89 19.60 25.04
C CYS A 234 -17.96 18.85 24.08
N CYS A 235 -17.10 19.59 23.38
CA CYS A 235 -15.80 19.04 22.99
C CYS A 235 -14.92 19.03 24.26
N ARG A 236 -14.89 17.91 25.00
CA ARG A 236 -13.89 17.73 26.07
C ARG A 236 -12.51 17.64 25.44
N ARG A 237 -11.79 18.76 25.43
CA ARG A 237 -10.33 18.77 25.37
C ARG A 237 -9.80 18.18 26.67
N SER A 238 -8.91 17.22 26.55
CA SER A 238 -8.07 16.74 27.64
C SER A 238 -7.22 17.91 28.15
N THR A 239 -7.47 18.34 29.38
CA THR A 239 -6.53 19.20 30.12
C THR A 239 -5.97 18.37 31.26
N ALA A 240 -4.71 18.01 31.12
CA ALA A 240 -3.90 17.47 32.20
C ALA A 240 -3.91 18.46 33.38
N SER A 241 -4.41 18.00 34.52
CA SER A 241 -4.36 18.73 35.78
C SER A 241 -2.94 18.70 36.35
N PHE A 242 -2.24 19.83 36.29
CA PHE A 242 -1.03 20.08 37.05
C PHE A 242 -1.45 20.49 38.48
N SER A 243 -1.01 19.74 39.49
CA SER A 243 -1.34 19.98 40.89
C SER A 243 -0.31 20.94 41.52
N PRO A 244 -0.71 22.02 42.22
CA PRO A 244 0.24 22.83 42.99
C PRO A 244 0.35 22.30 44.43
N ALA A 245 1.54 21.88 44.81
CA ALA A 245 1.88 21.62 46.21
C ALA A 245 2.10 22.95 46.94
N ALA A 246 1.36 23.18 48.02
CA ALA A 246 1.64 24.23 49.01
C ALA A 246 1.70 23.56 50.39
N GLY A 247 2.82 23.75 51.10
CA GLY A 247 2.88 23.35 52.52
C GLY A 247 4.27 23.28 53.16
N SER A 248 4.60 24.36 53.88
CA SER A 248 5.47 24.42 55.07
C SER A 248 7.01 24.50 54.90
N LEU A 249 7.51 25.74 54.90
CA LEU A 249 8.79 26.10 55.50
C LEU A 249 8.49 26.63 56.91
N SER A 250 8.92 25.89 57.94
CA SER A 250 9.01 26.38 59.31
C SER A 250 10.45 26.27 59.77
N ARG A 251 10.90 27.34 60.41
CA ARG A 251 12.27 27.60 60.90
C ARG A 251 12.81 26.47 61.78
N LYS A 252 14.09 26.16 61.61
CA LYS A 252 15.16 26.34 62.62
C LYS A 252 16.51 26.38 61.92
#